data_AF-A0A2V6IVR0-F1
#
_entry.id   AF-A0A2V6IVR0-F1
#
_cell.length_a   1.000
_cell.length_b   1.000
_cell.length_c   1.000
_cell.angle_alpha   90.00
_cell.angle_beta   90.00
_cell.angle_gamma   90.00
#
_symmetry.space_group_name_H-M   'P 1'
#
loop_
_entity.id
_entity.type
_entity.pdbx_description
1 polymer ?
#
loop_
_entity_poly.entity_id
_entity_poly.type
_entity_poly.pdbx_seq_one_letter_code
_entity_poly.pdbx_strand_id
1 'polypeptide(L)'
;MTRQTVIAYWLIPSEPAHSFFQRIINDLSRRYDAPVFEPHVTVHVGADQADAAEKALGEVARERKLIGLTPLGIDQSDEFIKTLFVEFAVSAE
;
A
#
# COMPACT_ATOMS: atom_id res chain seq x y z
N MET A 1 -23.43 -20.55 5.88
CA MET A 1 -22.06 -20.05 6.12
C MET A 1 -22.09 -18.54 6.00
N THR A 2 -21.73 -17.80 7.04
CA THR A 2 -21.54 -16.35 6.95
C THR A 2 -20.24 -16.09 6.21
N ARG A 3 -20.28 -15.26 5.16
CA ARG A 3 -19.11 -14.90 4.37
C ARG A 3 -18.23 -13.99 5.23
N GLN A 4 -17.01 -14.43 5.55
CA GLN A 4 -16.02 -13.58 6.20
C GLN A 4 -15.27 -12.82 5.11
N THR A 5 -15.29 -11.49 5.21
CA THR A 5 -14.53 -10.59 4.34
C THR A 5 -13.28 -10.13 5.10
N VAL A 6 -12.15 -10.08 4.40
CA VAL A 6 -10.90 -9.49 4.90
C VAL A 6 -10.64 -8.23 4.07
N ILE A 7 -10.37 -7.12 4.73
CA ILE A 7 -10.12 -5.82 4.10
C ILE A 7 -8.66 -5.42 4.35
N ALA A 8 -7.99 -4.98 3.28
CA ALA A 8 -6.69 -4.35 3.34
C ALA A 8 -6.85 -2.83 3.12
N TYR A 9 -6.20 -2.04 3.97
CA TYR A 9 -6.17 -0.59 3.88
C TYR A 9 -4.84 -0.14 3.32
N TRP A 10 -4.92 0.70 2.30
CA TRP A 10 -3.76 1.10 1.49
C TRP A 10 -3.59 2.62 1.49
N LEU A 11 -2.35 3.06 1.58
CA LEU A 11 -1.96 4.38 1.14
C LEU A 11 -1.60 4.30 -0.34
N ILE A 12 -2.27 5.10 -1.15
CA ILE A 12 -1.93 5.28 -2.57
C ILE A 12 -1.03 6.51 -2.68
N PRO A 13 0.15 6.41 -3.32
CA PRO A 13 1.01 7.56 -3.52
C PRO A 13 0.28 8.66 -4.28
N SER A 14 0.53 9.92 -3.90
CA SER A 14 0.10 11.05 -4.72
C SER A 14 0.98 11.17 -5.97
N GLU A 15 0.50 11.89 -6.98
CA GLU A 15 1.37 12.28 -8.08
C GLU A 15 2.51 13.19 -7.61
N PRO A 16 3.71 13.14 -8.25
CA PRO A 16 4.08 12.33 -9.42
C PRO A 16 4.56 10.90 -9.10
N ALA A 17 4.58 10.52 -7.82
CA ALA A 17 5.15 9.25 -7.37
C ALA A 17 4.31 8.05 -7.85
N HIS A 18 2.99 8.21 -7.88
CA HIS A 18 2.08 7.19 -8.42
C HIS A 18 2.46 6.78 -9.85
N SER A 19 2.49 7.75 -10.77
CA SER A 19 2.84 7.50 -12.18
C SER A 19 4.25 6.92 -12.34
N PHE A 20 5.20 7.32 -11.48
CA PHE A 20 6.55 6.76 -11.47
C PHE A 20 6.55 5.27 -11.12
N PHE A 21 5.92 4.89 -10.00
CA PHE A 21 5.89 3.50 -9.55
C PHE A 21 5.02 2.61 -10.44
N GLN A 22 3.88 3.11 -10.92
CA GLN A 22 3.02 2.34 -11.82
C GLN A 22 3.75 1.95 -13.11
N ARG A 23 4.57 2.86 -13.66
CA ARG A 23 5.39 2.56 -14.85
C ARG A 23 6.40 1.45 -14.57
N ILE A 24 7.08 1.49 -13.43
CA ILE A 24 8.06 0.47 -13.03
C ILE A 24 7.36 -0.89 -12.84
N ILE A 25 6.21 -0.92 -12.14
CA ILE A 25 5.41 -2.13 -11.97
C ILE A 25 5.04 -2.71 -13.35
N ASN A 26 4.49 -1.88 -14.25
CA ASN A 26 4.11 -2.33 -15.59
C ASN A 26 5.29 -2.89 -16.40
N ASP A 27 6.48 -2.30 -16.28
CA ASP A 27 7.68 -2.77 -16.97
C ASP A 27 8.17 -4.11 -16.41
N LEU A 28 8.20 -4.27 -15.09
CA LEU A 28 8.59 -5.50 -14.42
C LEU A 28 7.57 -6.62 -14.66
N SER A 29 6.27 -6.34 -14.54
CA SER A 29 5.18 -7.28 -14.82
C SER A 29 5.28 -7.84 -16.24
N ARG A 30 5.53 -7.00 -17.24
CA ARG A 30 5.73 -7.45 -18.63
C ARG A 30 7.00 -8.29 -18.81
N ARG A 31 8.11 -7.92 -18.16
CA ARG A 31 9.39 -8.60 -18.31
C ARG A 31 9.41 -9.99 -17.68
N TYR A 32 8.69 -10.17 -16.58
CA TYR A 32 8.75 -11.39 -15.76
C TYR A 32 7.43 -12.17 -15.73
N ASP A 33 6.47 -11.81 -16.58
CA ASP A 33 5.13 -12.42 -16.63
C ASP A 33 4.44 -12.42 -15.25
N ALA A 34 4.50 -11.28 -14.56
CA ALA A 34 3.95 -11.10 -13.22
C ALA A 34 2.67 -10.25 -13.24
N PRO A 35 1.80 -10.35 -12.23
CA PRO A 35 0.60 -9.53 -12.13
C PRO A 35 0.91 -8.02 -12.10
N VAL A 36 0.02 -7.22 -12.68
CA VAL A 36 0.02 -5.76 -12.50
C VAL A 36 -0.83 -5.41 -11.29
N PHE A 37 -0.38 -4.46 -10.48
CA PHE A 37 -1.10 -3.97 -9.31
C PHE A 37 -0.92 -2.46 -9.13
N GLU A 38 -1.78 -1.87 -8.32
CA GLU A 38 -1.74 -0.45 -7.94
C GLU A 38 -0.56 -0.21 -6.99
N PRO A 39 0.33 0.78 -7.17
CA PRO A 39 1.37 1.07 -6.20
C PRO A 39 0.73 1.49 -4.87
N HIS A 40 1.07 0.79 -3.78
CA HIS A 40 0.47 1.04 -2.47
C HIS A 40 1.41 0.71 -1.31
N VAL A 41 1.09 1.26 -0.14
CA VAL A 41 1.62 0.82 1.16
C VAL A 41 0.46 0.25 1.96
N THR A 42 0.55 -1.02 2.35
CA THR A 42 -0.45 -1.64 3.22
C THR A 42 -0.24 -1.17 4.65
N VAL A 43 -1.26 -0.52 5.24
CA VAL A 43 -1.21 -0.02 6.63
C VAL A 43 -1.94 -0.93 7.61
N HIS A 44 -2.94 -1.68 7.13
CA HIS A 44 -3.70 -2.61 7.97
C HIS A 44 -4.36 -3.70 7.13
N VAL A 45 -4.47 -4.91 7.66
CA VAL A 45 -5.25 -6.02 7.09
C VAL A 45 -6.03 -6.67 8.23
N GLY A 46 -7.35 -6.80 8.08
CA GLY A 46 -8.20 -7.30 9.15
C GLY A 46 -9.57 -7.81 8.69
N ALA A 47 -10.29 -8.45 9.61
CA ALA A 47 -11.68 -8.82 9.38
C ALA A 47 -12.52 -7.56 9.12
N ASP A 48 -13.51 -7.69 8.25
CA ASP A 48 -14.44 -6.61 7.92
C ASP A 48 -15.21 -6.15 9.16
N GLN A 49 -14.73 -5.05 9.74
CA GLN A 49 -15.45 -4.20 10.68
C GLN A 49 -15.70 -2.86 10.00
N ALA A 50 -16.49 -2.88 8.92
CA ALA A 50 -16.81 -1.73 8.07
C ALA A 50 -16.95 -0.42 8.86
N ASP A 51 -17.72 -0.41 9.94
CA ASP A 51 -17.98 0.77 10.77
C ASP A 51 -16.72 1.35 11.44
N ALA A 52 -15.84 0.50 11.98
CA ALA A 52 -14.64 0.95 12.69
C ALA A 52 -13.61 1.54 11.72
N ALA A 53 -13.46 0.90 10.56
CA ALA A 53 -12.54 1.35 9.55
C ALA A 53 -13.00 2.60 8.82
N GLU A 54 -14.30 2.69 8.49
CA GLU A 54 -14.88 3.90 7.90
C GLU A 54 -14.70 5.10 8.84
N LYS A 55 -14.90 4.89 10.15
CA LYS A 55 -14.65 5.94 11.15
C LYS A 55 -13.19 6.38 11.17
N ALA A 56 -12.24 5.44 11.24
CA ALA A 56 -10.81 5.76 11.25
C ALA A 56 -10.36 6.49 9.98
N LEU A 57 -10.82 6.03 8.81
CA LEU A 57 -10.56 6.70 7.53
C LEU A 57 -11.20 8.10 7.49
N GLY A 58 -12.40 8.25 8.03
CA GLY A 58 -13.11 9.53 8.13
C GLY A 58 -12.39 10.55 9.01
N GLU A 59 -11.81 10.12 10.13
CA GLU A 59 -10.99 10.96 11.02
C GLU A 59 -9.72 11.44 10.29
N VAL A 60 -8.96 10.52 9.69
CA VAL A 60 -7.75 10.85 8.91
C VAL A 60 -8.07 11.79 7.74
N ALA A 61 -9.17 11.54 7.02
CA ALA A 61 -9.57 12.39 5.90
C ALA A 61 -9.94 13.82 6.33
N ARG A 62 -10.48 14.00 7.55
CA ARG A 62 -10.84 15.32 8.10
C ARG A 62 -9.62 16.13 8.52
N GLU A 63 -8.56 15.47 8.98
CA GLU A 63 -7.33 16.14 9.41
C GLU A 63 -6.54 16.74 8.23
N ARG A 64 -6.83 16.34 6.99
CA ARG A 64 -6.25 16.87 5.73
C ARG A 64 -4.71 16.90 5.73
N LYS A 65 -4.07 16.12 6.61
CA LYS A 65 -2.62 16.07 6.73
C LYS A 65 -2.07 15.09 5.71
N LEU A 66 -1.15 15.56 4.88
CA LEU A 66 -0.41 14.69 3.98
C LEU A 66 0.46 13.74 4.81
N ILE A 67 0.36 12.44 4.52
CA ILE A 67 1.22 11.42 5.11
C ILE A 67 2.49 11.36 4.26
N GLY A 68 3.58 11.92 4.80
CA GLY A 68 4.90 11.83 4.18
C GLY A 68 5.61 10.56 4.64
N LEU A 69 6.07 9.74 3.69
CA LEU A 69 6.91 8.57 3.96
C LEU A 69 8.33 8.83 3.47
N THR A 70 9.33 8.46 4.29
CA THR A 70 10.74 8.58 3.92
C THR A 70 11.25 7.25 3.39
N PRO A 71 11.55 7.11 2.08
CA PRO A 71 12.12 5.88 1.55
C PRO A 71 13.54 5.68 2.08
N LEU A 72 13.85 4.44 2.49
CA LEU A 72 15.18 4.03 2.94
C LEU A 72 15.99 3.39 1.81
N GLY A 73 15.32 2.66 0.93
CA GLY A 73 15.95 1.92 -0.14
C GLY A 73 15.00 0.93 -0.81
N ILE A 74 15.58 0.09 -1.64
CA ILE A 74 14.90 -1.05 -2.27
C ILE A 74 15.45 -2.31 -1.61
N ASP A 75 14.56 -3.24 -1.27
CA ASP A 75 14.91 -4.55 -0.72
C ASP A 75 14.10 -5.67 -1.39
N GLN A 76 14.47 -6.92 -1.12
CA GLN A 76 13.88 -8.12 -1.72
C GLN A 76 13.83 -9.30 -0.75
N SER A 77 12.92 -10.24 -0.98
CA SER A 77 12.91 -11.53 -0.31
C SER A 77 12.32 -12.64 -1.18
N ASP A 78 12.42 -13.88 -0.73
CA ASP A 78 11.79 -15.04 -1.38
C ASP A 78 10.27 -15.16 -1.11
N GLU A 79 9.69 -14.23 -0.33
CA GLU A 79 8.25 -14.20 -0.08
C GLU A 79 7.51 -13.64 -1.32
N PHE A 80 6.48 -14.35 -1.80
CA PHE A 80 5.77 -13.99 -3.03
C PHE A 80 5.27 -12.54 -3.08
N ILE A 81 4.76 -12.01 -1.97
CA ILE A 81 4.25 -10.63 -1.89
C ILE A 81 5.33 -9.59 -1.54
N LYS A 82 6.58 -10.02 -1.36
CA LYS A 82 7.73 -9.19 -0.98
C LYS A 82 8.97 -9.49 -1.83
N THR A 83 8.75 -9.87 -3.09
CA THR A 83 9.85 -10.14 -4.03
C THR A 83 10.72 -8.90 -4.29
N LEU A 84 10.11 -7.72 -4.42
CA LEU A 84 10.82 -6.45 -4.57
C LEU A 84 9.96 -5.35 -3.97
N PHE A 85 10.49 -4.58 -3.03
CA PHE A 85 9.73 -3.53 -2.35
C PHE A 85 10.59 -2.34 -1.97
N VAL A 86 9.93 -1.20 -1.76
CA VAL A 86 10.57 0.01 -1.22
C VAL A 86 10.41 -0.01 0.29
N GLU A 87 11.51 0.10 1.02
CA GLU A 87 11.50 0.24 2.46
C GLU A 87 11.25 1.69 2.85
N PHE A 88 10.47 1.90 3.90
CA PHE A 88 10.17 3.23 4.45
C PHE A 88 10.59 3.30 5.92
N ALA A 89 11.04 4.47 6.36
CA ALA A 89 11.32 4.73 7.76
C ALA A 89 10.04 4.63 8.59
N VAL A 90 10.15 4.04 9.78
CA VAL A 90 9.09 4.11 10.78
C VAL A 90 8.92 5.56 11.21
N SER A 91 7.69 6.06 11.23
CA SER A 91 7.41 7.39 11.78
C SER A 91 7.77 7.42 13.26
N ALA A 92 8.47 8.47 13.70
CA ALA A 92 8.61 8.73 15.13
C ALA A 92 7.21 8.92 15.75
N GLU A 93 6.98 8.28 16.90
CA GLU A 93 5.74 8.44 17.70
C GLU A 93 5.54 9.90 18.15
#